data_AF-A0A673ZKB9-F1
#
_entry.id   AF-A0A673ZKB9-F1
#
_cell.length_a   1.000
_cell.length_b   1.000
_cell.length_c   1.000
_cell.angle_alpha   90.00
_cell.angle_beta   90.00
_cell.angle_gamma   90.00
#
_symmetry.space_group_name_H-M   'P 1'
#
loop_
_entity.id
_entity.type
_entity.pdbx_description
1 polymer ?
#
loop_
_entity_poly.entity_id
_entity_poly.type
_entity_poly.pdbx_seq_one_letter_code
_entity_poly.pdbx_strand_id
1 'polypeptide(L)'
;FSACCKRRKEYTQYFLYFPPSFLQVTVYLGKRDFVDHLDQVDPVDGVILVDPEYLKERKVFVTLTCAFRYGREDLDVLGLSFRKDLYISTFQAFPPIAEEYKANSRLQERLLKKLGQQAHPFYFTIPQNLPCSVTLQPGPEDTGKACGVDFEIRAFCAKSIEEKIHKRNSVRLVIRKVQYAPEKPGPQPMVETTRSFLMSDRSLHLEASLDKELYYHGEPISVNVHVTNNSTKTVKRVKISVRQYADICLFSTAQYKCSVAQVEADDQVSSSSTFCKVYTLTPTLDKNREKRGLALDGKLKHEDTNLASSTMYDDSQTL
;
A
#
# COMPACT_ATOMS: atom_id res chain seq x y z
N PHE A 1 9.11 0.12 14.82
CA PHE A 1 7.95 -0.78 14.70
C PHE A 1 7.44 -0.72 13.26
N SER A 2 6.85 -1.81 12.78
CA SER A 2 6.27 -1.91 11.44
C SER A 2 4.75 -1.84 11.50
N ALA A 3 4.12 -1.17 10.54
CA ALA A 3 2.67 -1.12 10.39
C ALA A 3 2.24 -1.94 9.18
N CYS A 4 1.24 -2.81 9.31
CA CYS A 4 0.74 -3.67 8.24
C CYS A 4 -0.79 -3.69 8.13
N CYS A 5 -1.30 -4.14 6.99
CA CYS A 5 -2.73 -4.38 6.81
C CYS A 5 -3.16 -5.64 7.58
N LYS A 6 -4.34 -5.62 8.20
CA LYS A 6 -4.97 -6.85 8.71
C LYS A 6 -5.47 -7.70 7.53
N ARG A 7 -5.38 -9.02 7.66
CA ARG A 7 -6.06 -9.94 6.75
C ARG A 7 -7.57 -9.73 6.85
N ARG A 8 -8.21 -9.22 5.80
CA ARG A 8 -9.67 -9.11 5.73
C ARG A 8 -10.27 -10.51 5.58
N LYS A 9 -11.41 -10.76 6.25
CA LYS A 9 -12.22 -11.96 5.99
C LYS A 9 -12.68 -11.91 4.53
N GLU A 10 -12.39 -12.95 3.75
CA GLU A 10 -12.80 -13.07 2.35
C GLU A 10 -14.31 -13.23 2.27
N TYR A 11 -15.04 -12.13 2.07
CA TYR A 11 -16.39 -12.19 1.53
C TYR A 11 -16.26 -12.27 0.02
N THR A 12 -16.90 -13.26 -0.62
CA THR A 12 -16.89 -13.38 -2.09
C THR A 12 -17.72 -12.24 -2.69
N GLN A 13 -17.07 -11.10 -2.94
CA GLN A 13 -17.66 -9.96 -3.63
C GLN A 13 -17.07 -9.90 -5.04
N TYR A 14 -17.91 -10.12 -6.05
CA TYR A 14 -17.49 -10.01 -7.45
C TYR A 14 -17.44 -8.54 -7.86
N PHE A 15 -16.31 -8.10 -8.39
CA PHE A 15 -16.19 -6.77 -8.97
C PHE A 15 -16.38 -6.86 -10.48
N LEU A 16 -17.38 -6.13 -10.98
CA LEU A 16 -17.73 -6.01 -12.39
C LEU A 16 -17.28 -4.66 -12.92
N TYR A 17 -16.63 -4.66 -14.09
CA TYR A 17 -16.15 -3.43 -14.72
C TYR A 17 -16.58 -3.38 -16.17
N PHE A 18 -17.23 -2.27 -16.53
CA PHE A 18 -17.72 -1.99 -17.86
C PHE A 18 -16.90 -0.87 -18.51
N PRO A 19 -16.61 -0.95 -19.82
CA PRO A 19 -16.07 0.18 -20.57
C PRO A 19 -17.14 1.29 -20.73
N PRO A 20 -16.74 2.55 -20.94
CA PRO A 20 -17.66 3.71 -20.99
C PRO A 20 -18.67 3.71 -22.15
N SER A 21 -18.52 2.81 -23.12
CA SER A 21 -19.37 2.73 -24.31
C SER A 21 -19.30 1.31 -24.86
N PHE A 22 -20.40 0.56 -24.70
CA PHE A 22 -20.64 -0.83 -25.14
C PHE A 22 -19.96 -1.96 -24.34
N LEU A 23 -20.78 -2.91 -23.87
CA LEU A 23 -20.48 -4.11 -23.07
C LEU A 23 -19.53 -5.16 -23.71
N GLN A 24 -18.71 -4.77 -24.69
CA GLN A 24 -17.97 -5.67 -25.57
C GLN A 24 -16.86 -6.47 -24.88
N VAL A 25 -16.29 -5.93 -23.80
CA VAL A 25 -15.28 -6.58 -22.96
C VAL A 25 -15.65 -6.30 -21.51
N THR A 26 -15.77 -7.35 -20.69
CA THR A 26 -16.09 -7.23 -19.26
C THR A 26 -15.08 -8.04 -18.45
N VAL A 27 -14.53 -7.44 -17.40
CA VAL A 27 -13.54 -8.09 -16.52
C VAL A 27 -14.17 -8.40 -15.17
N TYR A 28 -13.95 -9.62 -14.69
CA TYR A 28 -14.41 -10.12 -13.40
C TYR A 28 -13.20 -10.44 -12.52
N LEU A 29 -13.15 -9.81 -11.35
CA LEU A 29 -12.17 -10.10 -10.30
C LEU A 29 -12.88 -10.45 -8.99
N GLY A 30 -12.30 -11.37 -8.23
CA GLY A 30 -12.83 -11.75 -6.91
C GLY A 30 -12.44 -10.79 -5.79
N LYS A 31 -11.37 -10.01 -5.97
CA LYS A 31 -10.88 -9.01 -5.02
C LYS A 31 -10.09 -7.90 -5.72
N ARG A 32 -9.95 -6.77 -5.03
CA ARG A 32 -9.13 -5.62 -5.47
C ARG A 32 -7.79 -5.53 -4.75
N ASP A 33 -7.70 -6.13 -3.57
CA ASP A 33 -6.52 -6.10 -2.71
C ASP A 33 -5.86 -7.48 -2.74
N PHE A 34 -4.59 -7.51 -3.15
CA PHE A 34 -3.76 -8.70 -3.22
C PHE A 34 -2.69 -8.58 -2.15
N VAL A 35 -2.67 -9.53 -1.23
CA VAL A 35 -1.82 -9.49 -0.05
C VAL A 35 -0.42 -9.99 -0.42
N ASP A 36 0.59 -9.21 -0.06
CA ASP A 36 1.98 -9.64 -0.03
C ASP A 36 2.28 -10.23 1.35
N HIS A 37 2.69 -11.50 1.39
CA HIS A 37 3.01 -12.24 2.61
C HIS A 37 4.52 -12.30 2.89
N LEU A 38 5.34 -11.52 2.17
CA LEU A 38 6.82 -11.53 2.13
C LEU A 38 7.40 -12.71 1.35
N ASP A 39 6.84 -13.90 1.51
CA ASP A 39 7.26 -15.13 0.82
C ASP A 39 6.50 -15.39 -0.49
N GLN A 40 5.31 -14.81 -0.65
CA GLN A 40 4.52 -14.88 -1.87
C GLN A 40 3.47 -13.77 -1.88
N VAL A 41 3.05 -13.40 -3.09
CA VAL A 41 1.92 -12.48 -3.27
C VAL A 41 0.71 -13.28 -3.72
N ASP A 42 -0.46 -12.98 -3.16
CA ASP A 42 -1.73 -13.55 -3.62
C ASP A 42 -1.85 -13.42 -5.15
N PRO A 43 -2.14 -14.52 -5.88
CA PRO A 43 -2.26 -14.47 -7.33
C PRO A 43 -3.47 -13.64 -7.75
N VAL A 44 -3.34 -12.98 -8.90
CA VAL A 44 -4.40 -12.22 -9.53
C VAL A 44 -5.17 -13.13 -10.46
N ASP A 45 -6.27 -13.70 -9.97
CA ASP A 45 -7.17 -14.53 -10.78
C ASP A 45 -8.39 -13.75 -11.24
N GLY A 46 -8.69 -13.83 -12.53
CA GLY A 46 -9.89 -13.23 -13.09
C GLY A 46 -10.43 -13.99 -14.30
N VAL A 47 -11.57 -13.49 -14.78
CA VAL A 47 -12.24 -13.98 -16.00
C VAL A 47 -12.63 -12.78 -16.84
N ILE A 48 -12.46 -12.89 -18.15
CA ILE A 48 -12.92 -11.89 -19.12
C ILE A 48 -14.06 -12.49 -19.91
N LEU A 49 -15.15 -11.74 -20.01
CA LEU A 49 -16.23 -12.02 -20.94
C LEU A 49 -16.07 -11.10 -22.14
N VAL A 50 -16.07 -11.67 -23.35
CA VAL A 50 -15.97 -10.92 -24.60
C VAL A 50 -17.12 -11.26 -25.52
N ASP A 51 -17.65 -10.26 -26.21
CA ASP A 51 -18.66 -10.45 -27.24
C ASP A 51 -18.03 -11.07 -28.51
N PRO A 52 -18.49 -12.24 -28.99
CA PRO A 52 -17.97 -12.88 -30.20
C PRO A 52 -18.12 -12.03 -31.45
N GLU A 53 -19.23 -11.29 -31.58
CA GLU A 53 -19.50 -10.44 -32.74
C GLU A 53 -18.49 -9.29 -32.83
N TYR A 54 -18.04 -8.85 -31.66
CA TYR A 54 -16.99 -7.87 -31.55
C TYR A 54 -15.62 -8.49 -31.81
N LEU A 55 -15.30 -9.64 -31.23
CA LEU A 55 -13.97 -10.25 -31.28
C LEU A 55 -13.47 -10.47 -32.71
N LYS A 56 -14.31 -11.04 -33.59
CA LYS A 56 -13.95 -11.36 -34.99
C LYS A 56 -12.58 -12.07 -35.05
N GLU A 57 -11.63 -11.55 -35.82
CA GLU A 57 -10.26 -12.09 -35.96
C GLU A 57 -9.24 -11.51 -34.96
N ARG A 58 -9.69 -10.81 -33.92
CA ARG A 58 -8.81 -10.21 -32.91
C ARG A 58 -8.53 -11.19 -31.78
N LYS A 59 -7.47 -10.89 -31.03
CA LYS A 59 -7.06 -11.57 -29.82
C LYS A 59 -7.47 -10.75 -28.60
N VAL A 60 -7.61 -11.41 -27.46
CA VAL A 60 -7.89 -10.80 -26.16
C VAL A 60 -6.64 -10.87 -25.31
N PHE A 61 -6.14 -9.70 -24.93
CA PHE A 61 -4.97 -9.57 -24.07
C PHE A 61 -5.35 -8.93 -22.74
N VAL A 62 -4.61 -9.32 -21.71
CA VAL A 62 -4.66 -8.72 -20.39
C VAL A 62 -3.26 -8.31 -20.03
N THR A 63 -3.06 -7.10 -19.53
CA THR A 63 -1.78 -6.64 -19.03
C THR A 63 -1.89 -6.29 -17.56
N LEU A 64 -0.95 -6.76 -16.76
CA LEU A 64 -0.70 -6.27 -15.42
C LEU A 64 0.50 -5.32 -15.47
N THR A 65 0.28 -4.07 -15.07
CA THR A 65 1.32 -3.04 -15.03
C THR A 65 1.48 -2.51 -13.62
N CYS A 66 2.71 -2.51 -13.10
CA CYS A 66 3.09 -1.73 -11.93
C CYS A 66 3.83 -0.49 -12.42
N ALA A 67 3.34 0.69 -12.08
CA ALA A 67 3.94 1.94 -12.51
C ALA A 67 4.15 2.89 -11.33
N PHE A 68 5.28 3.57 -11.34
CA PHE A 68 5.49 4.76 -10.53
C PHE A 68 5.00 5.98 -11.33
N ARG A 69 4.14 6.78 -10.71
CA ARG A 69 3.62 8.02 -11.27
C ARG A 69 4.01 9.19 -10.39
N TYR A 70 4.37 10.30 -11.03
CA TYR A 70 4.63 11.58 -10.39
C TYR A 70 4.05 12.70 -11.28
N GLY A 71 3.14 13.50 -10.73
CA GLY A 71 2.53 14.63 -11.44
C GLY A 71 1.00 14.51 -11.57
N ARG A 72 0.39 15.35 -12.41
CA ARG A 72 -1.08 15.34 -12.63
C ARG A 72 -1.50 14.09 -13.40
N GLU A 73 -2.63 13.49 -12.97
CA GLU A 73 -3.25 12.36 -13.68
C GLU A 73 -3.87 12.80 -15.03
N ASP A 74 -4.20 14.09 -15.17
CA ASP A 74 -4.81 14.65 -16.37
C ASP A 74 -3.74 14.89 -17.45
N LEU A 75 -3.80 14.05 -18.48
CA LEU A 75 -3.12 14.25 -19.76
C LEU A 75 -3.69 15.53 -20.42
N ASP A 76 -2.81 16.41 -20.91
CA ASP A 76 -3.06 17.53 -21.87
C ASP A 76 -2.67 18.95 -21.40
N VAL A 77 -1.89 19.11 -20.32
CA VAL A 77 -1.27 20.42 -20.02
C VAL A 77 0.24 20.27 -19.86
N LEU A 78 0.99 21.19 -20.48
CA LEU A 78 2.43 21.41 -20.37
C LEU A 78 2.90 21.40 -18.90
N GLY A 79 3.12 20.21 -18.36
CA GLY A 79 3.56 19.95 -16.99
C GLY A 79 4.35 18.65 -16.94
N LEU A 80 5.30 18.57 -16.01
CA LEU A 80 6.21 17.43 -15.83
C LEU A 80 5.46 16.24 -15.23
N SER A 81 4.70 15.50 -16.04
CA SER A 81 4.18 14.18 -15.68
C SER A 81 5.25 13.12 -15.95
N PHE A 82 5.73 12.45 -14.91
CA PHE A 82 6.65 11.33 -15.03
C PHE A 82 5.90 10.03 -14.74
N ARG A 83 6.04 9.07 -15.65
CA ARG A 83 5.56 7.70 -15.46
C ARG A 83 6.70 6.75 -15.79
N LYS A 84 7.02 5.87 -14.86
CA LYS A 84 7.97 4.78 -15.07
C LYS A 84 7.26 3.47 -14.80
N ASP A 85 7.10 2.65 -15.83
CA ASP A 85 6.61 1.29 -15.66
C ASP A 85 7.73 0.47 -14.99
N LEU A 86 7.47 0.00 -13.77
CA LEU A 86 8.38 -0.82 -12.97
C LEU A 86 8.27 -2.30 -13.36
N TYR A 87 7.09 -2.71 -13.80
CA TYR A 87 6.80 -4.08 -14.23
C TYR A 87 5.64 -4.09 -15.22
N ILE A 88 5.76 -4.93 -16.25
CA ILE A 88 4.69 -5.20 -17.20
C ILE A 88 4.68 -6.70 -17.47
N SER A 89 3.51 -7.32 -17.31
CA SER A 89 3.26 -8.70 -17.74
C SER A 89 2.03 -8.72 -18.62
N THR A 90 2.07 -9.50 -19.69
CA THR A 90 0.96 -9.65 -20.63
C THR A 90 0.55 -11.11 -20.72
N PHE A 91 -0.75 -11.35 -20.72
CA PHE A 91 -1.38 -12.66 -20.82
C PHE A 91 -2.35 -12.68 -22.00
N GLN A 92 -2.30 -13.71 -22.85
CA GLN A 92 -3.23 -13.87 -23.97
C GLN A 92 -4.40 -14.76 -23.54
N ALA A 93 -5.52 -14.14 -23.14
CA ALA A 93 -6.71 -14.87 -22.69
C ALA A 93 -7.43 -15.59 -23.84
N PHE A 94 -7.38 -15.02 -25.06
CA PHE A 94 -7.94 -15.66 -26.25
C PHE A 94 -7.15 -15.29 -27.52
N PRO A 95 -6.89 -16.22 -28.44
CA PRO A 95 -7.06 -17.67 -28.26
C PRO A 95 -6.10 -18.21 -27.19
N PRO A 96 -6.49 -19.26 -26.43
CA PRO A 96 -5.64 -19.79 -25.36
C PRO A 96 -4.34 -20.38 -25.92
N ILE A 97 -3.23 -20.11 -25.26
CA ILE A 97 -1.90 -20.66 -25.61
C ILE A 97 -1.66 -21.89 -24.74
N ALA A 98 -1.31 -23.03 -25.35
CA ALA A 98 -1.17 -24.31 -24.65
C ALA A 98 -0.10 -24.30 -23.54
N GLU A 99 0.99 -23.55 -23.75
CA GLU A 99 2.10 -23.40 -22.79
C GLU A 99 1.74 -22.58 -21.55
N GLU A 100 0.71 -21.74 -21.63
CA GLU A 100 0.23 -20.88 -20.54
C GLU A 100 -0.96 -21.52 -19.78
N TYR A 101 -1.25 -22.80 -20.03
CA TYR A 101 -2.36 -23.47 -19.37
C TYR A 101 -2.02 -23.78 -17.89
N LYS A 102 -2.71 -23.10 -16.97
CA LYS A 102 -2.78 -23.47 -15.55
C LYS A 102 -4.15 -24.01 -15.18
N ALA A 103 -4.17 -24.82 -14.12
CA ALA A 103 -5.41 -25.22 -13.47
C ALA A 103 -6.18 -23.98 -12.98
N ASN A 104 -7.48 -23.92 -13.30
CA ASN A 104 -8.34 -22.82 -12.92
C ASN A 104 -8.53 -22.77 -11.40
N SER A 105 -8.64 -21.56 -10.85
CA SER A 105 -9.03 -21.38 -9.45
C SER A 105 -10.51 -21.65 -9.24
N ARG A 106 -10.92 -21.93 -7.99
CA ARG A 106 -12.34 -22.13 -7.62
C ARG A 106 -13.23 -20.97 -8.05
N LEU A 107 -12.69 -19.74 -8.06
CA LEU A 107 -13.38 -18.55 -8.53
C LEU A 107 -13.64 -18.63 -10.04
N GLN A 108 -12.59 -18.91 -10.81
CA GLN A 108 -12.65 -19.02 -12.27
C GLN A 108 -13.61 -20.14 -12.67
N GLU A 109 -13.54 -21.33 -12.06
CA GLU A 109 -14.46 -22.44 -12.36
C GLU A 109 -15.93 -22.05 -12.19
N ARG A 110 -16.27 -21.33 -11.11
CA ARG A 110 -17.63 -20.84 -10.87
C ARG A 110 -18.06 -19.80 -11.91
N LEU A 111 -17.16 -18.87 -12.25
CA LEU A 111 -17.44 -17.82 -13.22
C LEU A 111 -17.57 -18.36 -14.63
N LEU A 112 -16.70 -19.28 -15.06
CA LEU A 112 -16.77 -19.95 -16.36
C LEU A 112 -18.07 -20.73 -16.51
N LYS A 113 -18.48 -21.48 -15.47
CA LYS A 113 -19.79 -22.17 -15.45
C LYS A 113 -20.98 -21.21 -15.55
N LYS A 114 -20.88 -20.02 -14.94
CA LYS A 114 -21.97 -19.03 -14.91
C LYS A 114 -22.06 -18.18 -16.17
N LEU A 115 -20.92 -17.79 -16.74
CA LEU A 115 -20.82 -16.85 -17.86
C LEU A 115 -20.82 -17.55 -19.23
N GLY A 116 -20.57 -18.86 -19.27
CA GLY A 116 -20.64 -19.66 -20.49
C GLY A 116 -19.34 -19.65 -21.31
N GLN A 117 -19.44 -20.05 -22.58
CA GLN A 117 -18.28 -20.34 -23.44
C GLN A 117 -17.47 -19.10 -23.87
N GLN A 118 -18.03 -17.90 -23.73
CA GLN A 118 -17.36 -16.64 -24.09
C GLN A 118 -16.54 -16.03 -22.95
N ALA A 119 -16.41 -16.80 -21.86
CA ALA A 119 -15.63 -16.44 -20.71
C ALA A 119 -14.26 -17.10 -20.78
N HIS A 120 -13.21 -16.28 -20.66
CA HIS A 120 -11.82 -16.71 -20.76
C HIS A 120 -11.08 -16.38 -19.46
N PRO A 121 -10.44 -17.36 -18.80
CA PRO A 121 -9.69 -17.11 -17.58
C PRO A 121 -8.37 -16.39 -17.88
N PHE A 122 -7.88 -15.63 -16.92
CA PHE A 122 -6.51 -15.12 -16.90
C PHE A 122 -5.97 -15.15 -15.48
N TYR A 123 -4.64 -15.23 -15.35
CA TYR A 123 -3.96 -15.18 -14.07
C TYR A 123 -2.66 -14.37 -14.16
N PHE A 124 -2.27 -13.74 -13.06
CA PHE A 124 -0.92 -13.17 -12.90
C PHE A 124 -0.33 -13.56 -11.55
N THR A 125 0.99 -13.77 -11.55
CA THR A 125 1.78 -13.87 -10.33
C THR A 125 2.59 -12.58 -10.19
N ILE A 126 2.32 -11.80 -9.15
CA ILE A 126 3.04 -10.55 -8.89
C ILE A 126 4.40 -10.90 -8.26
N PRO A 127 5.53 -10.45 -8.83
CA PRO A 127 6.83 -10.63 -8.20
C PRO A 127 6.90 -9.96 -6.82
N GLN A 128 7.57 -10.63 -5.87
CA GLN A 128 7.71 -10.15 -4.47
C GLN A 128 8.46 -8.82 -4.39
N ASN A 129 9.52 -8.66 -5.18
CA ASN A 129 10.40 -7.50 -5.18
C ASN A 129 9.75 -6.20 -5.69
N LEU A 130 8.49 -6.25 -6.16
CA LEU A 130 7.77 -5.05 -6.55
C LEU A 130 7.26 -4.29 -5.32
N PRO A 131 7.30 -2.95 -5.33
CA PRO A 131 6.76 -2.14 -4.24
C PRO A 131 5.25 -2.39 -4.04
N CYS A 132 4.79 -2.24 -2.80
CA CYS A 132 3.35 -2.20 -2.51
C CYS A 132 2.69 -0.94 -3.08
N SER A 133 1.36 -0.98 -3.22
CA SER A 133 0.58 0.18 -3.62
C SER A 133 0.68 1.28 -2.57
N VAL A 134 1.18 2.44 -2.99
CA VAL A 134 1.35 3.60 -2.11
C VAL A 134 1.02 4.87 -2.88
N THR A 135 0.32 5.80 -2.26
CA THR A 135 0.01 7.11 -2.81
C THR A 135 0.34 8.18 -1.78
N LEU A 136 1.12 9.17 -2.19
CA LEU A 136 1.43 10.34 -1.38
C LEU A 136 0.35 11.40 -1.59
N GLN A 137 -0.22 11.88 -0.49
CA GLN A 137 -1.15 13.00 -0.51
C GLN A 137 -0.38 14.29 -0.84
N PRO A 138 -0.71 15.00 -1.93
CA PRO A 138 0.05 16.18 -2.36
C PRO A 138 0.03 17.29 -1.30
N GLY A 139 1.10 18.10 -1.24
CA GLY A 139 1.18 19.34 -0.47
C GLY A 139 0.23 20.46 -0.99
N PRO A 140 -0.05 21.51 -0.19
CA PRO A 140 -0.73 22.72 -0.67
C PRO A 140 0.03 23.41 -1.82
N GLU A 141 1.36 23.40 -1.76
CA GLU A 141 2.28 23.92 -2.78
C GLU A 141 2.41 22.98 -4.00
N ASP A 142 1.97 21.72 -3.89
CA ASP A 142 2.10 20.68 -4.92
C ASP A 142 0.78 20.45 -5.68
N THR A 143 0.11 21.54 -6.07
CA THR A 143 -1.21 21.53 -6.71
C THR A 143 -1.31 20.57 -7.91
N GLY A 144 -1.86 19.38 -7.64
CA GLY A 144 -2.15 18.34 -8.62
C GLY A 144 -1.04 17.29 -8.83
N LYS A 145 0.07 17.29 -8.09
CA LYS A 145 1.09 16.25 -8.23
C LYS A 145 0.74 15.01 -7.40
N ALA A 146 0.01 14.07 -7.97
CA ALA A 146 -0.11 12.75 -7.35
C ALA A 146 1.22 12.00 -7.54
N CYS A 147 1.79 11.51 -6.44
CA CYS A 147 2.98 10.66 -6.47
C CYS A 147 2.63 9.30 -5.87
N GLY A 148 2.96 8.21 -6.55
CA GLY A 148 2.66 6.89 -6.01
C GLY A 148 3.00 5.74 -6.95
N VAL A 149 2.79 4.55 -6.43
CA VAL A 149 2.88 3.28 -7.15
C VAL A 149 1.47 2.71 -7.26
N ASP A 150 1.02 2.47 -8.50
CA ASP A 150 -0.25 1.83 -8.80
C ASP A 150 -0.07 0.54 -9.59
N PHE A 151 -0.94 -0.44 -9.29
CA PHE A 151 -1.06 -1.66 -10.09
C PHE A 151 -2.32 -1.56 -10.94
N GLU A 152 -2.16 -1.76 -12.24
CA GLU A 152 -3.20 -1.59 -13.23
C GLU A 152 -3.38 -2.89 -14.02
N ILE A 153 -4.61 -3.39 -14.06
CA ILE A 153 -5.03 -4.43 -14.99
C ILE A 153 -5.73 -3.74 -16.16
N ARG A 154 -5.26 -4.03 -17.37
CA ARG A 154 -5.89 -3.55 -18.60
C ARG A 154 -6.22 -4.72 -19.50
N ALA A 155 -7.49 -4.89 -19.81
CA ALA A 155 -7.97 -5.89 -20.76
C ALA A 155 -8.37 -5.20 -22.07
N PHE A 156 -7.98 -5.75 -23.22
CA PHE A 156 -8.26 -5.17 -24.52
C PHE A 156 -8.27 -6.21 -25.64
N CYS A 157 -8.94 -5.87 -26.74
CA CYS A 157 -8.94 -6.66 -27.98
C CYS A 157 -8.06 -6.01 -29.04
N ALA A 158 -7.09 -6.74 -29.58
CA ALA A 158 -6.14 -6.26 -30.59
C ALA A 158 -5.71 -7.41 -31.53
N LYS A 159 -5.17 -7.09 -32.71
CA LYS A 159 -4.58 -8.11 -33.61
C LYS A 159 -3.19 -8.55 -33.13
N SER A 160 -2.43 -7.60 -32.59
CA SER A 160 -1.08 -7.77 -32.05
C SER A 160 -0.94 -7.04 -30.72
N ILE A 161 0.00 -7.46 -29.89
CA ILE A 161 0.35 -6.80 -28.62
C ILE A 161 0.93 -5.39 -28.82
N GLU A 162 1.55 -5.15 -29.97
CA GLU A 162 2.20 -3.88 -30.34
C GLU A 162 1.21 -2.83 -30.86
N GLU A 163 -0.05 -3.23 -31.12
CA GLU A 163 -1.07 -2.36 -31.65
C GLU A 163 -1.45 -1.28 -30.63
N LYS A 164 -1.58 -0.02 -31.09
CA LYS A 164 -1.95 1.09 -30.21
C LYS A 164 -3.37 0.90 -29.66
N ILE A 165 -3.46 0.66 -28.35
CA ILE A 165 -4.72 0.33 -27.69
C ILE A 165 -5.62 1.57 -27.54
N HIS A 166 -6.75 1.57 -28.24
CA HIS A 166 -7.78 2.61 -28.11
C HIS A 166 -8.54 2.52 -26.78
N LYS A 167 -8.75 3.65 -26.10
CA LYS A 167 -9.47 3.73 -24.80
C LYS A 167 -10.85 3.09 -24.84
N ARG A 168 -11.60 3.27 -25.94
CA ARG A 168 -12.94 2.68 -26.16
C ARG A 168 -12.96 1.15 -26.18
N ASN A 169 -11.83 0.53 -26.51
CA ASN A 169 -11.71 -0.92 -26.72
C ASN A 169 -10.98 -1.62 -25.56
N SER A 170 -10.77 -0.90 -24.44
CA SER A 170 -10.04 -1.43 -23.30
C SER A 170 -10.76 -1.13 -21.99
N VAL A 171 -10.78 -2.10 -21.09
CA VAL A 171 -11.22 -1.93 -19.70
C VAL A 171 -9.98 -1.79 -18.84
N ARG A 172 -9.99 -0.79 -17.96
CA ARG A 172 -8.87 -0.50 -17.04
C ARG A 172 -9.36 -0.61 -15.60
N LEU A 173 -8.63 -1.36 -14.79
CA LEU A 173 -8.90 -1.58 -13.38
C LEU A 173 -7.63 -1.25 -12.60
N VAL A 174 -7.78 -0.56 -11.48
CA VAL A 174 -6.67 -0.38 -10.52
C VAL A 174 -6.89 -1.39 -9.39
N ILE A 175 -5.85 -2.18 -9.11
CA ILE A 175 -5.79 -3.11 -7.98
C ILE A 175 -4.71 -2.62 -7.01
N ARG A 176 -4.72 -3.17 -5.79
CA ARG A 176 -3.73 -2.83 -4.76
C ARG A 176 -2.91 -4.06 -4.36
N LYS A 177 -1.59 -3.88 -4.30
CA LYS A 177 -0.69 -4.79 -3.58
C LYS A 177 -0.55 -4.26 -2.15
N VAL A 178 -1.01 -5.02 -1.16
CA VAL A 178 -1.00 -4.59 0.25
C VAL A 178 -0.07 -5.48 1.09
N GLN A 179 0.75 -4.87 1.93
CA GLN A 179 1.67 -5.64 2.78
C GLN A 179 0.95 -6.23 4.00
N TYR A 180 1.11 -7.53 4.18
CA TYR A 180 0.84 -8.24 5.43
C TYR A 180 2.14 -8.85 5.94
N ALA A 181 2.29 -8.87 7.25
CA ALA A 181 3.30 -9.68 7.90
C ALA A 181 2.67 -10.32 9.16
N PRO A 182 2.95 -11.61 9.42
CA PRO A 182 2.46 -12.26 10.61
C PRO A 182 3.18 -11.71 11.85
N GLU A 183 2.44 -11.59 12.97
CA GLU A 183 3.06 -11.32 14.27
C GLU A 183 4.01 -12.48 14.61
N LYS A 184 5.31 -12.18 14.72
CA LYS A 184 6.29 -13.13 15.23
C LYS A 184 6.57 -12.79 16.69
N PRO A 185 6.64 -13.77 17.60
CA PRO A 185 7.15 -13.53 18.94
C PRO A 185 8.60 -13.06 18.82
N GLY A 186 8.85 -11.84 19.29
CA GLY A 186 10.14 -11.18 19.21
C GLY A 186 10.38 -10.32 20.45
N PRO A 187 11.62 -9.85 20.66
CA PRO A 187 11.91 -8.93 21.74
C PRO A 187 11.09 -7.64 21.58
N GLN A 188 10.63 -7.11 22.69
CA GLN A 188 9.94 -5.82 22.68
C GLN A 188 10.91 -4.73 22.22
N PRO A 189 10.53 -3.87 21.26
CA PRO A 189 11.36 -2.74 20.87
C PRO A 189 11.57 -1.83 22.08
N MET A 190 12.82 -1.65 22.47
CA MET A 190 13.22 -0.83 23.62
C MET A 190 14.38 0.08 23.21
N VAL A 191 14.34 1.33 23.67
CA VAL A 191 15.41 2.30 23.50
C VAL A 191 15.62 3.04 24.79
N GLU A 192 16.89 3.22 25.16
CA GLU A 192 17.29 4.04 26.30
C GLU A 192 18.20 5.18 25.85
N THR A 193 18.15 6.29 26.57
CA THR A 193 19.00 7.45 26.34
C THR A 193 19.27 8.14 27.65
N THR A 194 20.53 8.51 27.84
CA THR A 194 20.99 9.28 28.99
C THR A 194 21.33 10.68 28.54
N ARG A 195 20.78 11.69 29.23
CA ARG A 195 21.11 13.10 28.98
C ARG A 195 21.75 13.71 30.21
N SER A 196 22.99 14.17 30.04
CA SER A 196 23.68 15.04 31.00
C SER A 196 23.37 16.51 30.68
N PHE A 197 23.48 17.36 31.69
CA PHE A 197 23.27 18.80 31.55
C PHE A 197 24.54 19.54 31.93
N LEU A 198 24.86 20.64 31.23
CA LEU A 198 25.96 21.51 31.65
C LEU A 198 25.75 21.94 33.11
N MET A 199 26.84 21.95 33.88
CA MET A 199 26.88 22.30 35.31
C MET A 199 26.12 21.33 36.25
N SER A 200 25.88 20.08 35.84
CA SER A 200 25.32 19.02 36.68
C SER A 200 26.04 17.70 36.44
N ASP A 201 26.64 17.13 37.49
CA ASP A 201 27.27 15.79 37.43
C ASP A 201 26.23 14.66 37.42
N ARG A 202 24.94 15.00 37.54
CA ARG A 202 23.82 14.06 37.53
C ARG A 202 23.06 14.10 36.20
N SER A 203 22.62 12.92 35.75
CA SER A 203 21.97 12.67 34.47
C SER A 203 20.46 12.44 34.60
N LEU A 204 19.76 12.57 33.47
CA LEU A 204 18.40 12.08 33.28
C LEU A 204 18.44 10.88 32.36
N HIS A 205 17.96 9.73 32.83
CA HIS A 205 17.82 8.52 32.04
C HIS A 205 16.37 8.38 31.58
N LEU A 206 16.17 8.19 30.28
CA LEU A 206 14.88 7.94 29.66
C LEU A 206 14.95 6.60 28.96
N GLU A 207 14.01 5.75 29.28
CA GLU A 207 13.78 4.46 28.63
C GLU A 207 12.35 4.46 28.08
N ALA A 208 12.21 3.96 26.85
CA ALA A 208 10.91 3.76 26.24
C ALA A 208 10.85 2.38 25.56
N SER A 209 9.76 1.64 25.80
CA SER A 209 9.52 0.35 25.18
C SER A 209 8.11 0.23 24.61
N LEU A 210 7.97 -0.59 23.58
CA LEU A 210 6.71 -0.90 22.90
C LEU A 210 6.25 -2.30 23.27
N ASP A 211 4.94 -2.53 23.30
CA ASP A 211 4.38 -3.85 23.58
C ASP A 211 4.61 -4.86 22.44
N LYS A 212 4.71 -4.38 21.19
CA LYS A 212 4.92 -5.21 19.99
C LYS A 212 5.89 -4.54 19.01
N GLU A 213 6.48 -5.35 18.13
CA GLU A 213 7.29 -4.86 17.01
C GLU A 213 6.44 -4.53 15.77
N LEU A 214 5.37 -5.29 15.56
CA LEU A 214 4.44 -5.15 14.45
C LEU A 214 3.06 -4.76 14.98
N TYR A 215 2.46 -3.76 14.34
CA TYR A 215 1.08 -3.34 14.61
C TYR A 215 0.27 -3.36 13.33
N TYR A 216 -1.01 -3.64 13.47
CA TYR A 216 -1.93 -3.53 12.36
C TYR A 216 -2.67 -2.18 12.35
N HIS A 217 -3.15 -1.76 11.19
CA HIS A 217 -3.98 -0.54 11.08
C HIS A 217 -5.18 -0.58 12.04
N GLY A 218 -5.37 0.52 12.78
CA GLY A 218 -6.41 0.67 13.79
C GLY A 218 -6.11 0.03 15.15
N GLU A 219 -4.98 -0.67 15.31
CA GLU A 219 -4.55 -1.22 16.58
C GLU A 219 -3.94 -0.12 17.48
N PRO A 220 -4.27 -0.09 18.79
CA PRO A 220 -3.63 0.81 19.74
C PRO A 220 -2.18 0.39 20.00
N ILE A 221 -1.28 1.37 20.03
CA ILE A 221 0.14 1.21 20.34
C ILE A 221 0.34 1.60 21.81
N SER A 222 0.88 0.69 22.61
CA SER A 222 1.21 0.95 24.02
C SER A 222 2.69 1.28 24.16
N VAL A 223 2.98 2.48 24.66
CA VAL A 223 4.34 2.96 24.88
C VAL A 223 4.59 3.05 26.37
N ASN A 224 5.43 2.17 26.89
CA ASN A 224 5.92 2.26 28.27
C ASN A 224 7.06 3.28 28.31
N VAL A 225 6.93 4.29 29.18
CA VAL A 225 7.95 5.33 29.38
C VAL A 225 8.42 5.27 30.82
N HIS A 226 9.70 5.00 30.98
CA HIS A 226 10.39 5.01 32.27
C HIS A 226 11.43 6.13 32.29
N VAL A 227 11.36 7.01 33.30
CA VAL A 227 12.28 8.13 33.48
C VAL A 227 12.91 8.03 34.85
N THR A 228 14.23 7.92 34.90
CA THR A 228 15.02 8.05 36.13
C THR A 228 15.70 9.41 36.11
N ASN A 229 15.14 10.38 36.84
CA ASN A 229 15.63 11.75 36.88
C ASN A 229 16.56 11.96 38.08
N ASN A 230 17.85 11.70 37.93
CA ASN A 230 18.84 12.02 38.96
C ASN A 230 19.28 13.48 38.91
N SER A 231 18.91 14.22 37.86
CA SER A 231 19.31 15.62 37.66
C SER A 231 18.64 16.58 38.65
N THR A 232 19.16 17.81 38.71
CA THR A 232 18.56 18.93 39.46
C THR A 232 17.40 19.60 38.72
N LYS A 233 17.09 19.18 37.48
CA LYS A 233 16.04 19.75 36.65
C LYS A 233 14.74 18.98 36.82
N THR A 234 13.61 19.65 36.55
CA THR A 234 12.28 19.04 36.55
C THR A 234 11.78 18.88 35.11
N VAL A 235 11.29 17.69 34.77
CA VAL A 235 10.58 17.46 33.51
C VAL A 235 9.20 18.08 33.62
N LYS A 236 8.85 18.98 32.70
CA LYS A 236 7.57 19.70 32.74
C LYS A 236 6.41 18.94 32.11
N ARG A 237 6.70 18.14 31.07
CA ARG A 237 5.70 17.53 30.21
C ARG A 237 6.31 16.36 29.45
N VAL A 238 5.50 15.35 29.18
CA VAL A 238 5.85 14.22 28.32
C VAL A 238 5.01 14.27 27.04
N LYS A 239 5.66 14.21 25.89
CA LYS A 239 5.03 14.22 24.57
C LYS A 239 5.43 12.99 23.79
N ILE A 240 4.44 12.22 23.36
CA ILE A 240 4.62 11.02 22.55
C ILE A 240 4.00 11.27 21.19
N SER A 241 4.73 10.92 20.12
CA SER A 241 4.24 11.09 18.76
C SER A 241 4.62 9.91 17.88
N VAL A 242 3.66 9.38 17.14
CA VAL A 242 3.88 8.45 16.03
C VAL A 242 4.08 9.28 14.77
N ARG A 243 5.16 9.03 14.04
CA ARG A 243 5.51 9.77 12.81
C ARG A 243 5.68 8.81 11.65
N GLN A 244 5.11 9.17 10.51
CA GLN A 244 5.35 8.52 9.24
C GLN A 244 6.48 9.27 8.51
N TYR A 245 7.43 8.50 7.99
CA TYR A 245 8.47 8.97 7.09
C TYR A 245 8.20 8.35 5.73
N ALA A 246 8.20 9.17 4.69
CA ALA A 246 8.00 8.74 3.32
C ALA A 246 9.08 9.34 2.42
N ASP A 247 9.94 8.48 1.90
CA ASP A 247 11.05 8.87 1.04
C ASP A 247 10.71 8.53 -0.41
N ILE A 248 10.75 9.54 -1.27
CA ILE A 248 10.61 9.35 -2.72
C ILE A 248 12.01 9.13 -3.29
N CYS A 249 12.24 7.96 -3.88
CA CYS A 249 13.55 7.58 -4.42
C CYS A 249 13.66 7.73 -5.95
N LEU A 250 12.54 8.00 -6.64
CA LEU A 250 12.46 8.06 -8.10
C LEU A 250 12.10 9.46 -8.59
N PHE A 251 12.73 9.89 -9.70
CA PHE A 251 12.58 11.20 -10.36
C PHE A 251 13.05 12.42 -9.54
N SER A 252 12.49 12.63 -8.35
CA SER A 252 12.88 13.70 -7.44
C SER A 252 13.01 13.13 -6.03
N THR A 253 14.22 13.21 -5.48
CA THR A 253 14.48 12.77 -4.12
C THR A 253 13.87 13.77 -3.14
N ALA A 254 12.89 13.31 -2.37
CA ALA A 254 12.21 14.12 -1.37
C ALA A 254 11.84 13.27 -0.17
N GLN A 255 11.95 13.85 1.03
CA GLN A 255 11.60 13.20 2.28
C GLN A 255 10.43 13.92 2.92
N TYR A 256 9.36 13.19 3.21
CA TYR A 256 8.18 13.71 3.89
C TYR A 256 8.11 13.13 5.30
N LYS A 257 7.80 14.01 6.26
CA LYS A 257 7.68 13.65 7.67
C LYS A 257 6.38 14.19 8.22
N CYS A 258 5.49 13.28 8.60
CA CYS A 258 4.17 13.63 9.12
C CYS A 258 3.93 12.97 10.48
N SER A 259 3.52 13.75 11.48
CA SER A 259 3.03 13.20 12.75
C SER A 259 1.62 12.65 12.54
N VAL A 260 1.40 11.35 12.75
CA VAL A 260 0.11 10.65 12.50
C VAL A 260 -0.68 10.38 13.78
N ALA A 261 -0.03 10.39 14.95
CA ALA A 261 -0.70 10.39 16.23
C ALA A 261 0.18 11.12 17.25
N GLN A 262 -0.43 11.85 18.17
CA GLN A 262 0.29 12.55 19.22
C GLN A 262 -0.53 12.56 20.49
N VAL A 263 0.12 12.32 21.62
CA VAL A 263 -0.41 12.50 22.96
C VAL A 263 0.57 13.39 23.73
N GLU A 264 0.04 14.35 24.45
CA GLU A 264 0.81 15.29 25.24
C GLU A 264 0.18 15.32 26.63
N ALA A 265 0.99 15.06 27.66
CA ALA A 265 0.54 14.94 29.03
C ALA A 265 1.44 15.75 29.94
N ASP A 266 0.83 16.56 30.81
CA ASP A 266 1.50 17.40 31.80
C ASP A 266 2.02 16.60 33.00
N ASP A 267 2.50 15.38 32.74
CA ASP A 267 3.15 14.52 33.72
C ASP A 267 4.53 15.11 34.03
N GLN A 268 4.68 15.59 35.27
CA GLN A 268 5.92 16.17 35.76
C GLN A 268 6.79 15.11 36.43
N VAL A 269 8.10 15.19 36.21
CA VAL A 269 9.08 14.32 36.90
C VAL A 269 10.02 15.22 37.68
N SER A 270 9.84 15.23 39.00
CA SER A 270 10.65 16.02 39.94
C SER A 270 12.12 15.60 39.93
N SER A 271 13.00 16.47 40.40
CA SER A 271 14.42 16.15 40.58
C SER A 271 14.60 14.99 41.55
N SER A 272 15.57 14.12 41.29
CA SER A 272 15.89 12.94 42.11
C SER A 272 14.69 12.00 42.32
N SER A 273 13.86 11.83 41.28
CA SER A 273 12.69 10.93 41.30
C SER A 273 12.63 10.05 40.06
N THR A 274 11.87 8.96 40.16
CA THR A 274 11.59 8.05 39.06
C THR A 274 10.13 8.16 38.64
N PHE A 275 9.86 7.95 37.36
CA PHE A 275 8.53 8.00 36.77
C PHE A 275 8.36 6.80 35.83
N CYS A 276 7.19 6.17 35.88
CA CYS A 276 6.84 5.06 35.00
C CYS A 276 5.37 5.19 34.61
N LYS A 277 5.07 5.28 33.32
CA LYS A 277 3.70 5.38 32.82
C LYS A 277 3.59 4.78 31.42
N VAL A 278 2.47 4.10 31.18
CA VAL A 278 2.12 3.59 29.87
C VAL A 278 1.16 4.56 29.18
N TYR A 279 1.46 4.91 27.95
CA TYR A 279 0.63 5.77 27.11
C TYR A 279 0.14 4.98 25.90
N THR A 280 -1.08 5.28 25.45
CA THR A 280 -1.69 4.59 24.31
C THR A 280 -1.99 5.57 23.18
N LEU A 281 -1.58 5.23 21.96
CA LEU A 281 -1.82 6.02 20.76
C LEU A 281 -2.37 5.13 19.65
N THR A 282 -3.36 5.59 18.89
CA THR A 282 -3.91 4.84 17.75
C THR A 282 -3.74 5.66 16.47
N PRO A 283 -2.74 5.36 15.62
CA PRO A 283 -2.58 6.03 14.34
C PRO A 283 -3.71 5.59 13.39
N THR A 284 -4.53 6.55 12.98
CA THR A 284 -5.70 6.31 12.10
C THR A 284 -5.74 7.35 11.00
N LEU A 285 -6.19 6.96 9.80
CA LEU A 285 -6.31 7.91 8.69
C LEU A 285 -7.36 8.99 8.98
N ASP A 286 -8.46 8.66 9.66
CA ASP A 286 -9.57 9.59 9.89
C ASP A 286 -9.16 10.87 10.62
N LYS A 287 -8.24 10.77 11.59
CA LYS A 287 -7.69 11.93 12.31
C LYS A 287 -6.64 12.71 11.51
N ASN A 288 -6.27 12.23 10.32
CA ASN A 288 -5.16 12.74 9.51
C ASN A 288 -5.55 13.04 8.06
N ARG A 289 -6.83 12.91 7.65
CA ARG A 289 -7.29 13.12 6.27
C ARG A 289 -6.94 14.50 5.70
N GLU A 290 -6.90 15.51 6.57
CA GLU A 290 -6.59 16.88 6.19
C GLU A 290 -5.09 17.15 6.09
N LYS A 291 -4.24 16.26 6.58
CA LYS A 291 -2.79 16.39 6.49
C LYS A 291 -2.34 16.24 5.03
N ARG A 292 -1.12 16.65 4.77
CA ARG A 292 -0.51 16.71 3.43
C ARG A 292 0.90 16.12 3.53
N GLY A 293 1.41 15.56 2.44
CA GLY A 293 2.66 14.80 2.46
C GLY A 293 2.56 13.44 3.17
N LEU A 294 1.33 12.94 3.35
CA LEU A 294 1.06 11.68 4.04
C LEU A 294 1.01 10.54 3.03
N ALA A 295 1.72 9.44 3.30
CA ALA A 295 1.68 8.26 2.45
C ALA A 295 0.50 7.35 2.86
N LEU A 296 -0.27 6.92 1.86
CA LEU A 296 -1.48 6.11 1.98
C LEU A 296 -1.33 4.82 1.17
N ASP A 297 -2.05 3.76 1.53
CA ASP A 297 -2.08 2.50 0.76
C ASP A 297 -3.02 2.54 -0.47
N GLY A 298 -3.68 3.68 -0.71
CA GLY A 298 -4.67 3.88 -1.75
C GLY A 298 -5.04 5.34 -1.96
N LYS A 299 -6.07 5.61 -2.78
CA LYS A 299 -6.54 6.99 -3.02
C LYS A 299 -7.48 7.42 -1.90
N LEU A 300 -7.27 8.60 -1.34
CA LEU A 300 -8.04 9.17 -0.22
C LEU A 300 -9.57 9.15 -0.38
N LYS A 301 -10.08 9.17 -1.61
CA LYS A 301 -11.51 9.09 -1.93
C LYS A 301 -12.13 7.71 -1.66
N HIS A 302 -11.31 6.67 -1.54
CA HIS A 302 -11.78 5.32 -1.29
C HIS A 302 -11.87 5.07 0.21
N GLU A 303 -13.05 4.63 0.67
CA GLU A 303 -13.38 4.40 2.08
C GLU A 303 -12.46 3.39 2.76
N ASP A 304 -11.89 2.48 1.99
CA ASP A 304 -11.07 1.36 2.44
C ASP A 304 -9.56 1.66 2.42
N THR A 305 -9.18 2.94 2.31
CA THR A 305 -7.80 3.44 2.33
C THR A 305 -7.32 3.62 3.77
N ASN A 306 -6.06 3.25 4.04
CA ASN A 306 -5.38 3.46 5.32
C ASN A 306 -4.09 4.28 5.12
N LEU A 307 -3.39 4.52 6.24
CA LEU A 307 -1.99 4.94 6.19
C LEU A 307 -1.16 3.89 5.44
N ALA A 308 -0.14 4.30 4.71
CA ALA A 308 0.76 3.36 4.05
C ALA A 308 1.40 2.42 5.09
N SER A 309 1.38 1.12 4.79
CA SER A 309 2.12 0.12 5.54
C SER A 309 3.63 0.34 5.41
N SER A 310 4.39 -0.14 6.39
CA SER A 310 5.85 -0.11 6.35
C SER A 310 6.36 -0.94 5.17
N THR A 311 7.25 -0.35 4.36
CA THR A 311 7.96 -1.08 3.31
C THR A 311 8.94 -2.06 3.97
N MET A 312 8.73 -3.35 3.78
CA MET A 312 9.63 -4.39 4.24
C MET A 312 10.60 -4.71 3.09
N TYR A 313 11.90 -4.66 3.37
CA TYR A 313 12.94 -5.07 2.43
C TYR A 313 13.55 -6.38 2.94
N ASP A 314 13.71 -7.36 2.05
CA ASP A 314 14.46 -8.56 2.36
C ASP A 314 15.93 -8.30 2.00
N ASP A 315 16.78 -8.13 3.02
CA ASP A 315 18.22 -7.86 2.85
C ASP A 315 18.93 -8.95 2.03
N SER A 316 18.33 -10.14 1.89
CA SER A 316 18.87 -11.25 1.11
C SER A 316 18.81 -11.06 -0.42
N GLN A 317 18.12 -10.02 -0.92
CA GLN A 317 18.03 -9.73 -2.36
C GLN A 317 19.07 -8.72 -2.87
N THR A 318 20.02 -8.32 -2.02
CA THR A 318 21.19 -7.53 -2.42
C THR A 318 22.29 -8.48 -2.91
N LEU A 319 22.29 -8.78 -4.21
CA LEU A 319 23.42 -9.40 -4.92
C LEU A 319 24.36 -8.32 -5.47
#